data_AF-A0A7J0DS77-F1
#
_entry.id   AF-A0A7J0DS77-F1
#
_cell.length_a   1.000
_cell.length_b   1.000
_cell.length_c   1.000
_cell.angle_alpha   90.00
_cell.angle_beta   90.00
_cell.angle_gamma   90.00
#
_symmetry.space_group_name_H-M   'P 1'
#
loop_
_entity.id
_entity.type
_entity.pdbx_description
1 polymer ?
#
loop_
_entity_poly.entity_id
_entity_poly.type
_entity_poly.pdbx_seq_one_letter_code
_entity_poly.pdbx_strand_id
1 'polypeptide(L)'
;MSYKKLPVVLKLGNTILCADGTITLTVLSCDPAAGTVRCRCENTAVLGERKNVNLPGVVVDLPTLTEKDKEDILEWGVPNNIDMIALSFVRKGSDLVHVRKVLGPYAKQIQLMSKVCAYYHNDSPGSYLFLFYLHYLLC
;
A
#
# COMPACT_ATOMS: atom_id res chain seq x y z
N MET A 1 -13.04 9.47 0.81
CA MET A 1 -11.85 8.68 0.43
C MET A 1 -10.64 9.60 0.38
N SER A 2 -9.49 9.19 0.94
CA SER A 2 -8.31 10.07 1.07
C SER A 2 -7.46 10.19 -0.21
N TYR A 3 -7.70 9.34 -1.22
CA TYR A 3 -6.91 9.32 -2.45
C TYR A 3 -7.52 10.22 -3.53
N LYS A 4 -6.93 11.39 -3.77
CA LYS A 4 -7.44 12.40 -4.73
C LYS A 4 -7.35 11.96 -6.20
N LYS A 5 -6.38 11.11 -6.56
CA LYS A 5 -6.18 10.63 -7.93
C LYS A 5 -7.12 9.46 -8.30
N LEU A 6 -8.04 9.06 -7.43
CA LEU A 6 -8.97 7.93 -7.64
C LEU A 6 -9.71 8.00 -8.99
N PRO A 7 -10.30 9.13 -9.40
CA PRO A 7 -11.08 9.20 -10.64
C PRO A 7 -10.21 9.12 -11.90
N VAL A 8 -8.91 9.35 -11.78
CA VAL A 8 -7.95 9.31 -12.89
C VAL A 8 -7.41 7.90 -13.10
N VAL A 9 -7.21 7.15 -12.01
CA VAL A 9 -6.64 5.78 -12.07
C VAL A 9 -7.69 4.71 -12.38
N LEU A 10 -8.96 4.96 -12.04
CA LEU A 10 -10.04 4.01 -12.26
C LEU A 10 -10.61 4.09 -13.66
N LYS A 11 -10.97 2.94 -14.21
CA LYS A 11 -11.68 2.77 -15.48
C LYS A 11 -13.04 2.11 -15.24
N LEU A 12 -13.91 2.27 -16.23
CA LEU A 12 -15.22 1.62 -16.24
C LEU A 12 -15.05 0.09 -16.11
N GLY A 13 -15.82 -0.53 -15.22
CA GLY A 13 -15.75 -1.95 -14.91
C GLY A 13 -14.70 -2.34 -13.86
N ASN A 14 -13.86 -1.42 -13.37
CA ASN A 14 -12.97 -1.75 -12.24
C ASN A 14 -13.78 -2.08 -10.97
N THR A 15 -13.23 -2.96 -10.17
CA THR A 15 -13.76 -3.33 -8.85
C THR A 15 -13.07 -2.51 -7.77
N ILE A 16 -13.86 -1.97 -6.84
CA ILE A 16 -13.39 -1.31 -5.62
C ILE A 16 -13.85 -2.16 -4.44
N LEU A 17 -12.92 -2.56 -3.59
CA LEU A 17 -13.19 -3.33 -2.39
C LEU A 17 -13.10 -2.42 -1.16
N CYS A 18 -14.18 -2.30 -0.41
CA CYS A 18 -14.25 -1.54 0.83
C CYS A 18 -14.27 -2.50 2.02
N ALA A 19 -13.59 -2.14 3.11
CA ALA A 19 -13.52 -2.94 4.34
C ALA A 19 -13.07 -4.40 4.06
N ASP A 20 -11.88 -4.56 3.47
CA ASP A 20 -11.31 -5.87 3.09
C ASP A 20 -12.20 -6.73 2.17
N GLY A 21 -13.06 -6.10 1.37
CA GLY A 21 -13.99 -6.79 0.47
C GLY A 21 -15.35 -7.09 1.08
N THR A 22 -15.63 -6.60 2.30
CA THR A 22 -16.97 -6.64 2.89
C THR A 22 -17.99 -5.95 1.99
N ILE A 23 -17.62 -4.87 1.30
CA ILE A 23 -18.41 -4.27 0.22
C ILE A 23 -17.61 -4.22 -1.06
N THR A 24 -18.25 -4.62 -2.14
CA THR A 24 -17.73 -4.61 -3.49
C THR A 24 -18.51 -3.60 -4.32
N LEU A 25 -17.79 -2.68 -4.95
CA LEU A 25 -18.35 -1.67 -5.84
C LEU A 25 -17.79 -1.88 -7.25
N THR A 26 -18.66 -1.79 -8.26
CA THR A 26 -18.26 -1.81 -9.67
C THR A 26 -18.32 -0.38 -10.23
N VAL A 27 -17.23 0.10 -10.81
CA VAL A 27 -17.16 1.44 -11.40
C VAL A 27 -18.04 1.51 -12.65
N LEU A 28 -18.98 2.45 -12.66
CA LEU A 28 -19.87 2.73 -13.80
C LEU A 28 -19.37 3.92 -14.63
N SER A 29 -18.88 4.97 -13.98
CA SER A 29 -18.28 6.12 -14.65
C SER A 29 -17.33 6.88 -13.73
N CYS A 30 -16.32 7.52 -14.34
CA CYS A 30 -15.36 8.37 -13.65
C CYS A 30 -15.52 9.81 -14.17
N ASP A 31 -15.56 10.78 -13.27
CA ASP A 31 -15.54 12.20 -13.60
C ASP A 31 -14.29 12.85 -12.96
N PRO A 32 -13.19 12.96 -13.73
CA PRO A 32 -11.97 13.61 -13.26
C PRO A 32 -12.14 15.11 -12.98
N ALA A 33 -13.06 15.79 -13.67
CA ALA A 33 -13.27 17.22 -13.52
C ALA A 33 -13.99 17.55 -12.20
N ALA A 34 -15.00 16.75 -11.85
CA ALA A 34 -15.67 16.83 -10.56
C ALA A 34 -14.92 16.12 -9.42
N GLY A 35 -13.92 15.28 -9.75
CA GLY A 35 -13.20 14.47 -8.77
C GLY A 35 -14.03 13.33 -8.19
N THR A 36 -15.06 12.85 -8.91
CA THR A 36 -16.01 11.85 -8.40
C THR A 36 -16.03 10.58 -9.25
N VAL A 37 -16.42 9.45 -8.65
CA VAL A 37 -16.56 8.16 -9.33
C VAL A 37 -17.93 7.59 -8.97
N ARG A 38 -18.74 7.29 -9.98
CA ARG A 38 -20.03 6.62 -9.79
C ARG A 38 -19.80 5.11 -9.85
N CYS A 39 -20.26 4.43 -8.80
CA CYS A 39 -20.13 2.99 -8.68
C CYS A 39 -21.49 2.37 -8.37
N ARG A 40 -21.69 1.13 -8.82
CA ARG A 40 -22.79 0.27 -8.38
C ARG A 40 -22.32 -0.58 -7.21
N CYS A 41 -23.11 -0.60 -6.13
CA CYS A 41 -22.88 -1.51 -5.02
C CYS A 41 -23.36 -2.90 -5.41
N GLU A 42 -22.48 -3.90 -5.38
CA GLU A 42 -22.83 -5.29 -5.74
C GLU A 42 -23.39 -6.08 -4.55
N ASN A 43 -23.16 -5.60 -3.33
CA ASN A 43 -23.64 -6.24 -2.10
C ASN A 43 -23.95 -5.22 -1.00
N THR A 44 -24.80 -5.61 -0.05
CA THR A 44 -25.22 -4.74 1.05
C THR A 44 -24.44 -5.10 2.32
N ALA A 45 -23.80 -4.11 2.94
CA ALA A 45 -23.25 -4.24 4.29
C ALA A 45 -23.22 -2.87 5.00
N VAL A 46 -22.97 -2.89 6.30
CA VAL A 46 -22.77 -1.68 7.10
C VAL A 46 -21.29 -1.32 7.11
N LEU A 47 -20.95 -0.09 6.71
CA LEU A 47 -19.60 0.44 6.81
C LEU A 47 -19.46 1.31 8.06
N GLY A 48 -18.43 1.03 8.84
CA GLY A 48 -17.96 1.96 9.88
C GLY A 48 -17.09 3.08 9.29
N GLU A 49 -16.54 3.92 10.16
CA GLU A 49 -15.63 4.99 9.77
C GLU A 49 -14.21 4.50 9.45
N ARG A 50 -13.48 5.28 8.65
CA ARG A 50 -12.05 5.08 8.30
C ARG A 50 -11.71 3.66 7.83
N LYS A 51 -12.64 3.01 7.12
CA LYS A 51 -12.40 1.69 6.52
C LYS A 51 -11.41 1.79 5.37
N ASN A 52 -10.64 0.72 5.20
CA ASN A 52 -9.70 0.60 4.11
C ASN A 52 -10.42 0.37 2.78
N VAL A 53 -9.73 0.74 1.71
CA VAL A 53 -10.19 0.60 0.34
C VAL A 53 -9.06 -0.04 -0.46
N ASN A 54 -9.40 -1.06 -1.23
CA ASN A 54 -8.47 -1.78 -2.07
C ASN A 54 -8.96 -1.79 -3.52
N LEU A 55 -8.02 -1.68 -4.46
CA LEU A 55 -8.28 -1.51 -5.89
C LEU A 55 -7.57 -2.62 -6.67
N PRO A 56 -8.16 -3.82 -6.79
CA PRO A 56 -7.54 -4.91 -7.54
C PRO A 56 -7.28 -4.52 -8.99
N GLY A 57 -6.06 -4.80 -9.47
CA GLY A 57 -5.66 -4.56 -10.86
C GLY A 57 -5.41 -3.09 -11.25
N VAL A 58 -5.47 -2.16 -10.29
CA VAL A 58 -5.20 -0.73 -10.52
C VAL A 58 -3.87 -0.40 -9.87
N VAL A 59 -2.92 0.19 -10.60
CA VAL A 59 -1.66 0.64 -9.99
C VAL A 59 -1.93 1.96 -9.26
N VAL A 60 -1.86 1.90 -7.93
CA VAL A 60 -2.03 3.07 -7.07
C VAL A 60 -0.68 3.72 -6.87
N ASP A 61 -0.51 4.94 -7.38
CA ASP A 61 0.67 5.76 -7.15
C ASP A 61 0.55 6.43 -5.77
N LEU A 62 0.99 5.70 -4.75
CA LEU A 62 1.16 6.18 -3.38
C LEU A 62 2.62 5.98 -2.97
N PRO A 63 3.25 6.98 -2.33
CA PRO A 63 4.61 6.85 -1.85
C PRO A 63 4.71 5.71 -0.83
N THR A 64 5.84 5.00 -0.81
CA THR A 64 6.10 3.92 0.15
C THR A 64 6.13 4.42 1.60
N LEU A 65 6.60 5.65 1.80
CA LEU A 65 6.65 6.32 3.08
C LEU A 65 5.88 7.64 2.98
N THR A 66 5.00 7.90 3.94
CA THR A 66 4.42 9.23 4.14
C THR A 66 5.43 10.12 4.88
N GLU A 67 5.26 11.45 4.84
CA GLU A 67 6.11 12.35 5.63
C GLU A 67 6.01 12.04 7.13
N LYS A 68 4.81 11.68 7.60
CA LYS A 68 4.59 11.22 8.97
C LYS A 68 5.41 9.96 9.28
N ASP A 69 5.46 8.98 8.39
CA ASP A 69 6.26 7.77 8.62
C ASP A 69 7.76 8.11 8.71
N LYS A 70 8.24 9.09 7.93
CA LYS A 70 9.63 9.54 8.01
C LYS A 70 9.93 10.22 9.34
N GLU A 71 9.03 11.09 9.81
CA GLU A 71 9.13 11.74 11.12
C GLU A 71 9.12 10.69 12.25
N ASP A 72 8.16 9.76 12.23
CA ASP A 72 8.06 8.69 13.23
C ASP A 72 9.34 7.81 13.22
N ILE A 73 9.91 7.51 12.06
CA ILE A 73 11.13 6.70 11.96
C ILE A 73 12.37 7.49 12.42
N LEU A 74 12.56 8.73 11.94
CA LEU A 74 13.79 9.50 12.14
C LEU A 74 13.82 10.20 13.50
N GLU A 75 12.69 10.76 13.95
CA GLU A 75 12.61 11.54 15.18
C GLU A 75 12.28 10.68 16.40
N TRP A 76 11.53 9.59 16.20
CA TRP A 76 11.15 8.71 17.30
C TRP A 76 11.87 7.36 17.24
N GLY A 77 11.87 6.68 16.09
CA GLY A 77 12.46 5.35 15.94
C GLY A 77 13.98 5.31 16.17
N VAL A 78 14.72 6.17 15.48
CA VAL A 78 16.19 6.19 15.55
C VAL A 78 16.71 6.51 16.96
N PRO A 79 16.21 7.55 17.68
CA PRO A 79 16.67 7.82 19.05
C PRO A 79 16.36 6.69 20.05
N ASN A 80 15.32 5.90 19.80
CA ASN A 80 14.92 4.78 20.64
C ASN A 80 15.60 3.45 20.28
N ASN A 81 16.57 3.43 19.35
CA ASN A 81 17.30 2.23 18.93
C ASN A 81 16.37 1.06 18.52
N ILE A 82 15.36 1.33 17.68
CA ILE A 82 14.47 0.27 17.20
C ILE A 82 15.22 -0.80 16.40
N ASP A 83 14.92 -2.08 16.65
CA ASP A 83 15.59 -3.19 15.98
C ASP A 83 15.02 -3.48 14.58
N MET A 84 13.73 -3.20 14.38
CA MET A 84 13.02 -3.56 13.15
C MET A 84 11.92 -2.58 12.78
N ILE A 85 11.79 -2.30 11.48
CA ILE A 85 10.68 -1.53 10.89
C ILE A 85 9.91 -2.44 9.94
N ALA A 86 8.60 -2.58 10.17
CA ALA A 86 7.69 -3.26 9.26
C ALA A 86 7.10 -2.26 8.24
N LEU A 87 7.62 -2.29 7.01
CA LEU A 87 7.19 -1.43 5.92
C LEU A 87 5.91 -1.96 5.29
N SER A 88 4.83 -1.17 5.36
CA SER A 88 3.56 -1.50 4.73
C SER A 88 3.56 -1.12 3.24
N PHE A 89 2.84 -1.90 2.42
CA PHE A 89 2.64 -1.63 0.99
C PHE A 89 3.92 -1.60 0.15
N VAL A 90 4.93 -2.42 0.48
CA VAL A 90 6.09 -2.60 -0.39
C VAL A 90 5.63 -3.28 -1.68
N ARG A 91 5.82 -2.59 -2.82
CA ARG A 91 5.41 -3.08 -4.14
C ARG A 91 6.60 -3.54 -4.97
N LYS A 92 7.74 -2.87 -4.83
CA LYS A 92 8.96 -3.13 -5.62
C LYS A 92 10.20 -3.09 -4.76
N GLY A 93 11.26 -3.79 -5.17
CA GLY A 93 12.56 -3.75 -4.47
C GLY A 93 13.18 -2.34 -4.41
N SER A 94 12.86 -1.47 -5.36
CA SER A 94 13.24 -0.05 -5.35
C SER A 94 12.77 0.69 -4.11
N ASP A 95 11.64 0.28 -3.54
CA ASP A 95 11.03 0.92 -2.38
C ASP A 95 11.90 0.69 -1.13
N LEU A 96 12.44 -0.52 -0.99
CA LEU A 96 13.39 -0.85 0.08
C LEU A 96 14.69 -0.07 -0.03
N VAL A 97 15.19 0.12 -1.27
CA VAL A 97 16.39 0.94 -1.52
C VAL A 97 16.12 2.41 -1.15
N HIS A 98 14.93 2.91 -1.46
CA HIS A 98 14.53 4.27 -1.08
C HIS A 98 14.47 4.45 0.44
N VAL A 99 13.85 3.52 1.17
CA VAL A 99 13.78 3.55 2.63
C VAL A 99 15.18 3.49 3.25
N ARG A 100 16.06 2.62 2.75
CA ARG A 100 17.46 2.56 3.21
C ARG A 100 18.20 3.89 3.00
N LYS A 101 17.93 4.59 1.88
CA LYS A 101 18.51 5.92 1.65
C LYS A 101 17.99 6.96 2.65
N VAL A 102 16.71 6.92 3.00
CA VAL A 102 16.11 7.79 4.01
C VAL A 102 16.72 7.56 5.39
N LEU A 103 16.93 6.29 5.76
CA LEU A 103 17.58 5.91 7.03
C LEU A 103 19.09 6.22 7.07
N GLY A 104 19.73 6.36 5.91
CA GLY A 104 21.13 6.72 5.77
C GLY A 104 22.06 5.80 6.60
N PRO A 105 22.88 6.35 7.52
CA PRO A 105 23.83 5.55 8.31
C PRO A 105 23.15 4.58 9.28
N TYR A 106 21.94 4.88 9.76
CA TYR A 106 21.18 4.06 10.70
C TYR A 106 20.60 2.79 10.06
N ALA A 107 20.53 2.75 8.72
CA ALA A 107 20.01 1.60 7.97
C ALA A 107 20.79 0.29 8.19
N LYS A 108 22.01 0.36 8.76
CA LYS A 108 22.83 -0.83 9.07
C LYS A 108 22.43 -1.53 10.36
N GLN A 109 21.80 -0.80 11.29
CA GLN A 109 21.41 -1.31 12.61
C GLN A 109 19.96 -1.81 12.59
N ILE A 110 19.11 -1.19 11.77
CA ILE A 110 17.67 -1.44 11.75
C ILE A 110 17.33 -2.48 10.66
N GLN A 111 16.64 -3.55 11.04
CA GLN A 111 16.10 -4.54 10.11
C GLN A 111 14.86 -3.99 9.39
N LEU A 112 14.79 -4.17 8.08
CA LEU A 112 13.62 -3.78 7.28
C LEU A 112 12.81 -5.02 6.92
N MET A 113 11.59 -5.12 7.44
CA MET A 113 10.64 -6.18 7.12
C MET A 113 9.60 -5.68 6.12
N SER A 114 9.54 -6.31 4.95
CA SER A 114 8.60 -5.95 3.89
C SER A 114 7.24 -6.63 4.08
N LYS A 115 6.19 -5.85 4.32
CA LYS A 115 4.81 -6.36 4.31
C LYS A 115 4.26 -6.28 2.88
N VAL A 116 4.32 -7.41 2.19
CA VAL A 116 3.85 -7.55 0.79
C VAL A 116 2.33 -7.63 0.76
N CYS A 117 1.69 -6.77 -0.03
CA CYS A 117 0.24 -6.80 -0.26
C CYS A 117 -0.04 -7.37 -1.67
N ALA A 118 -0.72 -8.52 -1.72
CA ALA A 118 -0.84 -9.38 -2.91
C ALA A 118 -1.62 -8.78 -4.11
N TYR A 119 -2.34 -7.67 -3.93
CA TYR A 119 -3.28 -7.17 -4.95
C TYR A 119 -2.65 -6.44 -6.15
N TYR A 120 -1.32 -6.26 -6.16
CA TYR A 120 -0.59 -5.46 -7.17
C TYR A 120 0.47 -6.24 -7.94
N HIS A 121 0.50 -7.57 -7.84
CA HIS A 121 1.60 -8.37 -8.40
C HIS A 121 1.36 -8.74 -9.87
N ASN A 122 1.68 -7.82 -10.77
CA ASN A 122 2.12 -8.13 -12.13
C ASN A 122 3.48 -7.43 -12.34
N ASP A 123 4.44 -8.15 -12.93
CA ASP A 123 5.69 -7.61 -13.53
C ASP A 123 7.02 -7.57 -12.75
N SER A 124 7.37 -8.59 -11.97
CA SER A 124 8.82 -8.87 -11.80
C SER A 124 9.15 -10.34 -11.46
N PRO A 125 9.83 -11.09 -12.35
CA PRO A 125 10.25 -12.48 -12.08
C PRO A 125 11.33 -12.61 -10.98
N GLY A 126 11.87 -11.51 -10.46
CA GLY A 126 12.92 -11.50 -9.42
C GLY A 126 12.43 -11.35 -7.97
N SER A 127 11.15 -11.03 -7.72
CA SER A 127 10.63 -10.79 -6.36
C SER A 127 10.29 -12.07 -5.59
N TYR A 128 10.21 -13.22 -6.26
CA TYR A 128 9.87 -14.51 -5.66
C TYR A 128 10.94 -15.03 -4.69
N LEU A 129 12.22 -14.70 -4.91
CA LEU A 129 13.30 -15.20 -4.07
C LEU A 129 13.28 -14.60 -2.66
N PHE A 130 12.82 -13.35 -2.52
CA PHE A 130 12.71 -12.67 -1.23
C PHE A 130 11.49 -13.16 -0.43
N LEU A 131 10.42 -13.55 -1.13
CA LEU A 131 9.20 -14.10 -0.51
C LEU A 131 9.45 -15.47 0.13
N PHE A 132 10.24 -16.33 -0.53
CA PHE A 132 10.61 -17.64 0.01
C PHE A 132 11.55 -17.54 1.22
N TYR A 133 12.48 -16.58 1.20
CA TYR A 133 13.45 -16.43 2.29
C TYR A 133 12.81 -15.94 3.60
N LEU A 134 11.74 -15.13 3.52
CA LEU A 134 11.06 -14.59 4.71
C LEU A 134 10.08 -15.58 5.35
N HIS A 135 9.43 -16.45 4.57
CA HIS A 135 8.55 -17.49 5.12
C HIS A 135 9.33 -18.54 5.92
N TYR A 136 10.60 -18.78 5.58
CA TYR A 136 11.47 -19.72 6.29
C TYR A 136 12.10 -19.18 7.58
N LEU A 137 11.97 -17.88 7.88
CA LEU A 137 12.61 -17.28 9.06
C LEU A 137 11.64 -16.95 10.22
N LEU A 138 10.35 -17.25 10.07
CA LEU A 138 9.31 -16.92 11.05
C LEU A 138 8.36 -18.10 11.35
N CYS A 139 8.79 -19.34 11.12
CA CYS A 139 8.14 -20.54 11.67
C CYS A 139 9.10 -21.24 12.62
#